data_AF-A0A534RL74-F1
#
_entry.id   AF-A0A534RL74-F1
#
_cell.length_a   1.000
_cell.length_b   1.000
_cell.length_c   1.000
_cell.angle_alpha   90.00
_cell.angle_beta   90.00
_cell.angle_gamma   90.00
#
_symmetry.space_group_name_H-M   'P 1'
#
loop_
_entity.id
_entity.type
_entity.pdbx_description
1 polymer ?
#
loop_
_entity_poly.entity_id
_entity_poly.type
_entity_poly.pdbx_seq_one_letter_code
_entity_poly.pdbx_strand_id
1 'polypeptide(L)' 'RKIRDIRVLLGDRHRRVEVSVDGGVKADLAKALANAGASTLVAGSAIFGAADPAAAVRAIRDAATAR' A
#
# COMPACT_ATOMS: atom_id res chain seq x y z
N ARG A 1 -6.80 2.35 -10.54
CA ARG A 1 -6.74 3.28 -11.70
C ARG A 1 -5.69 4.35 -11.43
N LYS A 2 -5.94 5.33 -10.55
CA LYS A 2 -5.02 6.44 -10.20
C LYS A 2 -3.54 6.04 -10.00
N ILE A 3 -3.25 4.99 -9.24
CA ILE A 3 -1.86 4.54 -8.99
C ILE A 3 -1.16 4.13 -10.30
N ARG A 4 -1.85 3.37 -11.16
CA ARG A 4 -1.32 2.96 -12.46
C ARG A 4 -1.09 4.17 -13.37
N ASP A 5 -2.03 5.12 -13.37
CA ASP A 5 -1.92 6.35 -14.17
C ASP A 5 -0.71 7.19 -13.71
N ILE A 6 -0.49 7.32 -12.40
CA ILE A 6 0.70 7.97 -11.84
C ILE A 6 1.98 7.22 -12.27
N ARG A 7 1.98 5.89 -12.25
CA ARG A 7 3.15 5.11 -12.71
C ARG A 7 3.46 5.34 -14.19
N VAL A 8 2.45 5.47 -15.03
CA VAL A 8 2.62 5.87 -16.44
C VAL A 8 3.19 7.29 -16.54
N LEU A 9 2.63 8.26 -15.79
CA LEU A 9 3.11 9.65 -15.79
C LEU A 9 4.56 9.81 -15.31
N LEU A 10 5.01 8.94 -14.40
CA LEU A 10 6.37 8.96 -13.90
C LEU A 10 7.39 8.50 -14.94
N GLY A 11 6.99 7.69 -15.92
CA GLY A 11 7.87 7.16 -16.97
C GLY A 11 9.15 6.55 -16.38
N ASP A 12 10.31 6.94 -16.90
CA ASP A 12 11.62 6.44 -16.46
C ASP A 12 11.97 6.80 -15.01
N ARG A 13 11.31 7.81 -14.45
CA ARG A 13 11.52 8.23 -13.06
C ARG A 13 10.79 7.34 -12.06
N HIS A 14 9.99 6.36 -12.49
CA HIS A 14 9.18 5.53 -11.60
C HIS A 14 9.98 4.85 -10.48
N ARG A 15 11.26 4.51 -10.71
CA ARG A 15 12.14 3.89 -9.70
C ARG A 15 12.66 4.87 -8.65
N ARG A 16 12.65 6.17 -8.94
CA ARG A 16 13.16 7.24 -8.05
C ARG A 16 12.06 7.92 -7.26
N VAL A 17 10.81 7.63 -7.56
CA VAL A 17 9.64 8.27 -6.95
C VAL A 17 8.80 7.21 -6.26
N GLU A 18 8.67 7.35 -4.94
CA GLU A 18 7.71 6.58 -4.16
C GLU A 18 6.29 7.04 -4.46
N VAL A 19 5.39 6.08 -4.64
CA VAL A 19 3.95 6.34 -4.74
C VAL A 19 3.33 5.83 -3.45
N SER A 20 2.98 6.79 -2.60
CA SER A 20 2.33 6.53 -1.31
C SER A 20 0.80 6.55 -1.45
N VAL A 21 0.13 5.63 -0.76
CA VAL A 21 -1.33 5.61 -0.63
C VAL A 21 -1.69 5.73 0.85
N ASP A 22 -2.47 6.75 1.17
CA ASP A 22 -3.04 7.01 2.49
C ASP A 22 -4.58 7.05 2.40
N GLY A 23 -5.24 6.74 3.51
CA GLY A 23 -6.69 6.70 3.63
C GLY A 23 -7.26 5.31 3.34
N GLY A 24 -7.79 4.66 4.37
CA GLY A 24 -8.52 3.39 4.23
C GLY A 24 -7.67 2.17 3.86
N VAL A 25 -6.34 2.23 4.05
CA VAL A 25 -5.44 1.09 3.83
C VAL A 25 -5.72 0.00 4.86
N LYS A 26 -6.11 -1.18 4.36
CA LYS A 26 -6.41 -2.40 5.11
C LYS A 26 -5.78 -3.61 4.42
N ALA A 27 -5.72 -4.76 5.10
CA ALA A 27 -5.06 -5.96 4.58
C ALA A 27 -5.70 -6.49 3.27
N ASP A 28 -7.02 -6.43 3.16
CA ASP A 28 -7.78 -6.82 1.95
C ASP A 28 -7.44 -5.96 0.71
N LEU A 29 -7.12 -4.68 0.92
CA LEU A 29 -6.80 -3.73 -0.12
C LEU A 29 -5.30 -3.70 -0.45
N ALA A 30 -4.43 -4.03 0.51
CA ALA A 30 -2.98 -3.89 0.42
C ALA A 30 -2.38 -4.57 -0.82
N LYS A 31 -2.81 -5.79 -1.15
CA LYS A 31 -2.35 -6.52 -2.36
C LYS A 31 -2.70 -5.77 -3.64
N ALA A 32 -3.93 -5.25 -3.74
CA ALA A 32 -4.38 -4.53 -4.93
C ALA A 32 -3.64 -3.20 -5.11
N LEU A 33 -3.31 -2.50 -4.02
CA LEU A 33 -2.53 -1.26 -4.06
C LEU A 33 -1.08 -1.53 -4.50
N ALA A 34 -0.44 -2.55 -3.91
CA ALA A 34 0.91 -2.97 -4.28
C ALA A 34 0.97 -3.38 -5.77
N ASN A 35 0.03 -4.23 -6.22
CA ASN A 35 -0.05 -4.65 -7.63
C ASN A 35 -0.35 -3.50 -8.59
N ALA A 36 -1.08 -2.47 -8.14
CA ALA A 36 -1.29 -1.27 -8.94
C ALA A 36 -0.04 -0.38 -9.03
N GLY A 37 0.97 -0.66 -8.21
CA GLY A 37 2.26 0.01 -8.19
C GLY A 37 2.47 0.94 -7.00
N ALA A 38 1.68 0.89 -5.92
CA ALA A 38 2.02 1.64 -4.71
C ALA A 38 3.30 1.06 -4.10
N SER A 39 4.26 1.92 -3.76
CA SER A 39 5.49 1.49 -3.07
C SER A 39 5.38 1.65 -1.55
N THR A 40 4.51 2.56 -1.10
CA THR A 40 4.35 2.92 0.30
C THR A 40 2.87 2.90 0.66
N LEU A 41 2.51 2.22 1.74
CA LEU A 41 1.13 2.12 2.24
C LEU A 41 1.07 2.74 3.63
N VAL A 42 0.19 3.72 3.81
CA VAL A 42 0.00 4.43 5.09
C VAL A 42 -1.30 3.94 5.71
N ALA A 43 -1.17 3.17 6.79
CA ALA A 43 -2.31 2.61 7.52
C ALA A 43 -2.41 3.25 8.91
N GLY A 44 -3.55 3.91 9.17
CA GLY A 44 -3.87 4.51 10.47
C GLY A 44 -4.76 3.58 11.29
N SER A 45 -6.09 3.82 11.22
CA SER A 45 -7.09 3.12 12.04
C SER A 45 -7.08 1.59 11.91
N ALA A 46 -6.66 1.05 10.76
CA ALA A 46 -6.51 -0.40 10.58
C ALA A 46 -5.44 -1.02 11.50
N ILE A 47 -4.45 -0.25 11.94
CA ILE A 47 -3.41 -0.67 12.89
C ILE A 47 -3.78 -0.21 14.30
N PHE A 48 -3.99 1.09 14.49
CA PHE A 48 -4.17 1.67 15.83
C PHE A 48 -5.56 1.41 16.45
N GLY A 49 -6.54 1.01 15.65
CA GLY A 49 -7.86 0.57 16.13
C GLY A 49 -7.98 -0.94 16.30
N ALA A 50 -6.92 -1.71 16.01
CA ALA A 50 -6.94 -3.16 16.13
C ALA A 50 -6.68 -3.60 17.58
N ALA A 51 -7.25 -4.74 17.97
CA ALA A 51 -6.97 -5.37 19.27
C ALA A 51 -5.50 -5.79 19.41
N ASP A 52 -4.87 -6.19 18.30
CA ASP A 52 -3.42 -6.44 18.20
C ASP A 52 -2.84 -5.63 17.03
N PRO A 53 -2.27 -4.44 17.29
CA PRO A 53 -1.65 -3.61 16.27
C PRO A 53 -0.49 -4.31 15.55
N ALA A 54 0.27 -5.15 16.25
CA ALA A 54 1.40 -5.85 15.66
C ALA A 54 0.92 -6.92 14.66
N ALA A 55 -0.15 -7.64 14.99
CA ALA A 55 -0.81 -8.56 14.05
C ALA A 55 -1.38 -7.81 12.83
N ALA A 56 -1.99 -6.65 13.04
CA ALA A 56 -2.50 -5.83 11.94
C ALA A 56 -1.38 -5.37 10.98
N VAL A 57 -0.23 -4.92 11.52
CA VAL A 57 0.95 -4.57 10.70
C VAL A 57 1.43 -5.76 9.88
N ARG A 58 1.56 -6.95 10.50
CA ARG A 58 1.97 -8.17 9.80
C ARG A 58 1.00 -8.52 8.67
N ALA A 59 -0.30 -8.55 8.95
CA ALA A 59 -1.32 -8.87 7.96
C ALA A 59 -1.28 -7.92 6.74
N ILE A 60 -1.15 -6.62 6.96
CA ILE A 60 -1.05 -5.63 5.86
C ILE A 60 0.24 -5.82 5.06
N ARG A 61 1.38 -6.05 5.73
CA ARG A 61 2.67 -6.28 5.08
C ARG A 61 2.68 -7.56 4.25
N ASP A 62 2.17 -8.65 4.82
CA ASP A 62 2.12 -9.95 4.15
C ASP A 62 1.22 -9.88 2.92
N ALA A 63 0.05 -9.25 3.03
CA ALA A 63 -0.84 -9.02 1.89
C ALA A 63 -0.20 -8.18 0.78
N ALA A 64 0.57 -7.14 1.13
CA ALA A 64 1.24 -6.28 0.16
C ALA A 64 2.43 -6.95 -0.55
N THR A 65 3.05 -7.95 0.07
CA THR A 65 4.31 -8.57 -0.39
C THR A 65 4.15 -10.02 -0.89
N ALA A 66 3.00 -10.63 -0.68
CA ALA A 66 2.67 -11.95 -1.20
C ALA A 66 2.70 -11.96 -2.74
N ARG A 67 3.53 -12.86 -3.31
CA ARG A 67 3.67 -13.07 -4.75
C ARG A 67 2.41 -13.69 -5.37
#